data_AF-A0A8R7P9D5-F1
#
_entry.id   AF-A0A8R7P9D5-F1
#
_cell.length_a   1.000
_cell.length_b   1.000
_cell.length_c   1.000
_cell.angle_alpha   90.00
_cell.angle_beta   90.00
_cell.angle_gamma   90.00
#
_symmetry.space_group_name_H-M   'P 1'
#
loop_
_entity.id
_entity.type
_entity.pdbx_description
1 polymer ?
#
loop_
_entity_poly.entity_id
_entity_poly.type
_entity_poly.pdbx_seq_one_letter_code
_entity_poly.pdbx_strand_id
1 'polypeptide(L)'
;SSAFLQYGKPEERSSIIQKLKGQVVILSQQKYASNVIEKCLAYGTPEERDVLMRDFFYCGQTFQTPMKNQFGNYVVQKVLQTCDEKYLDMIRSPSRCT
;
A
#
# COMPACT_ATOMS: atom_id res chain seq x y z
N SER A 1 -15.55 1.03 -10.50
CA SER A 1 -14.83 -0.21 -10.88
C SER A 1 -14.24 -0.97 -9.68
N SER A 2 -14.78 -0.85 -8.46
CA SER A 2 -14.23 -1.47 -7.24
C SER A 2 -14.82 -2.84 -6.89
N ALA A 3 -15.88 -3.29 -7.58
CA ALA A 3 -16.52 -4.58 -7.34
C ALA A 3 -15.58 -5.76 -7.67
N PHE A 4 -14.65 -5.59 -8.61
CA PHE A 4 -13.74 -6.66 -9.05
C PHE A 4 -12.71 -7.07 -7.99
N LEU A 5 -12.41 -6.23 -7.00
CA LEU A 5 -11.50 -6.61 -5.90
C LEU A 5 -12.21 -7.26 -4.73
N GLN A 6 -13.53 -7.06 -4.63
CA GLN A 6 -14.35 -7.70 -3.61
C GLN A 6 -14.88 -9.06 -4.09
N TYR A 7 -15.10 -9.24 -5.40
CA TYR A 7 -15.69 -10.44 -6.01
C TYR A 7 -14.87 -11.07 -7.14
N GLY A 8 -13.73 -10.49 -7.51
CA GLY A 8 -12.87 -11.03 -8.56
C GLY A 8 -12.03 -12.21 -8.05
N LYS A 9 -11.62 -13.06 -9.00
CA LYS A 9 -10.81 -14.25 -8.71
C LYS A 9 -9.48 -13.85 -8.05
N PRO A 10 -8.93 -14.68 -7.15
CA PRO A 10 -7.63 -14.42 -6.51
C PRO A 10 -6.48 -14.24 -7.52
N GLU A 11 -6.56 -14.89 -8.69
CA GLU A 11 -5.59 -14.76 -9.78
C GLU A 11 -5.55 -13.35 -10.39
N GLU A 12 -6.72 -12.73 -10.54
CA GLU A 12 -6.85 -11.36 -11.06
C GLU A 12 -6.31 -10.36 -10.05
N ARG A 13 -6.58 -10.58 -8.75
CA ARG A 13 -6.02 -9.78 -7.66
C ARG A 13 -4.50 -9.86 -7.61
N SER A 14 -3.95 -11.07 -7.69
CA SER A 14 -2.49 -11.28 -7.73
C SER A 14 -1.86 -10.58 -8.93
N SER A 15 -2.47 -10.67 -10.11
CA SER A 15 -1.98 -9.98 -11.32
C SER A 15 -2.00 -8.46 -11.17
N ILE A 16 -3.03 -7.92 -10.50
CA ILE A 16 -3.08 -6.48 -10.18
C ILE A 16 -1.96 -6.13 -9.20
N ILE A 17 -1.78 -6.87 -8.11
CA ILE A 17 -0.73 -6.58 -7.11
C ILE A 17 0.67 -6.61 -7.72
N GLN A 18 0.94 -7.55 -8.64
CA GLN A 18 2.18 -7.55 -9.41
C GLN A 18 2.35 -6.29 -10.27
N LYS A 19 1.28 -5.74 -10.83
CA LYS A 19 1.31 -4.45 -11.55
C LYS A 19 1.44 -3.23 -10.63
N LEU A 20 0.94 -3.33 -9.39
CA LEU A 20 1.07 -2.25 -8.39
C LEU A 20 2.49 -2.19 -7.81
N LYS A 21 3.19 -3.32 -7.76
CA LYS A 21 4.56 -3.45 -7.28
C LYS A 21 5.50 -2.49 -8.04
N GLY A 22 6.40 -1.83 -7.32
CA GLY A 22 7.28 -0.77 -7.78
C GLY A 22 6.62 0.61 -7.94
N GLN A 23 5.29 0.71 -7.85
CA GLN A 23 4.55 1.95 -8.09
C GLN A 23 3.48 2.24 -7.04
N VAL A 24 3.49 1.53 -5.90
CA VAL A 24 2.41 1.60 -4.89
C VAL A 24 2.22 3.04 -4.40
N VAL A 25 3.29 3.80 -4.17
CA VAL A 25 3.23 5.19 -3.70
C VAL A 25 2.60 6.14 -4.71
N ILE A 26 2.90 5.97 -6.00
CA ILE A 26 2.33 6.78 -7.09
C ILE A 26 0.85 6.43 -7.28
N LEU A 27 0.53 5.14 -7.25
CA LEU A 27 -0.83 4.63 -7.43
C LEU A 27 -1.74 4.97 -6.24
N SER A 28 -1.18 5.09 -5.04
CA SER A 28 -1.91 5.56 -3.85
C SER A 28 -2.44 6.99 -3.99
N GLN A 29 -1.84 7.79 -4.88
CA GLN A 29 -2.26 9.17 -5.15
C GLN A 29 -3.36 9.26 -6.23
N GLN A 30 -3.70 8.14 -6.88
CA GLN A 30 -4.70 8.08 -7.93
C GLN A 30 -6.07 7.75 -7.32
N LYS A 31 -7.11 8.49 -7.68
CA LYS A 31 -8.50 8.29 -7.20
C LYS A 31 -8.99 6.85 -7.27
N TYR A 32 -8.65 6.13 -8.34
CA TYR A 32 -9.13 4.76 -8.56
C TYR A 32 -8.18 3.72 -7.98
N ALA A 33 -6.87 3.91 -8.11
CA ALA A 33 -5.90 2.91 -7.65
C ALA A 33 -5.66 2.96 -6.13
N SER A 34 -5.83 4.11 -5.47
CA SER A 34 -5.83 4.20 -4.00
C SER A 34 -6.87 3.26 -3.39
N ASN A 35 -8.07 3.26 -3.99
CA ASN A 35 -9.18 2.44 -3.57
C ASN A 35 -8.92 0.94 -3.82
N VAL A 36 -8.06 0.60 -4.78
CA VAL A 36 -7.61 -0.77 -5.02
C VAL A 36 -6.60 -1.20 -3.95
N ILE A 37 -5.60 -0.36 -3.68
CA ILE A 37 -4.57 -0.65 -2.67
C ILE A 37 -5.21 -0.83 -1.29
N GLU A 38 -6.15 0.03 -0.89
CA GLU A 38 -6.89 -0.14 0.36
C GLU A 38 -7.63 -1.47 0.44
N LYS A 39 -8.25 -1.92 -0.66
CA LYS A 39 -8.95 -3.21 -0.72
C LYS A 39 -7.96 -4.38 -0.67
N CYS A 40 -6.80 -4.28 -1.32
CA CYS A 40 -5.74 -5.29 -1.21
C CYS A 40 -5.17 -5.35 0.21
N LEU A 41 -5.02 -4.21 0.90
CA LEU A 41 -4.59 -4.18 2.30
C LEU A 41 -5.66 -4.79 3.23
N ALA A 42 -6.95 -4.56 2.94
CA ALA A 42 -8.05 -5.07 3.77
C ALA A 42 -8.37 -6.56 3.53
N TYR A 43 -8.34 -7.02 2.28
CA TYR A 43 -8.82 -8.35 1.87
C TYR A 43 -7.76 -9.23 1.20
N GLY A 44 -6.57 -8.70 0.91
CA GLY A 44 -5.44 -9.47 0.39
C GLY A 44 -4.91 -10.47 1.42
N THR A 45 -4.19 -11.47 0.95
CA THR A 45 -3.46 -12.42 1.81
C THR A 45 -2.31 -11.70 2.55
N PRO A 46 -1.80 -12.24 3.66
CA PRO A 46 -0.64 -11.67 4.35
C PRO A 46 0.57 -11.48 3.43
N GLU A 47 0.83 -12.40 2.50
CA GLU A 47 1.91 -12.27 1.51
C GLU A 47 1.69 -11.09 0.55
N GLU A 48 0.48 -10.94 0.02
CA GLU A 48 0.09 -9.83 -0.85
C GLU A 48 0.25 -8.47 -0.12
N ARG A 49 -0.13 -8.41 1.16
CA ARG A 49 0.04 -7.22 1.99
C ARG A 49 1.50 -6.91 2.24
N ASP A 50 2.32 -7.91 2.56
CA ASP A 50 3.74 -7.73 2.81
C ASP A 50 4.44 -7.18 1.56
N VAL A 51 4.09 -7.66 0.35
CA VAL A 51 4.61 -7.10 -0.91
C VAL A 51 4.26 -5.63 -1.05
N LEU A 52 3.00 -5.24 -0.84
CA LEU A 52 2.56 -3.85 -0.95
C LEU A 52 3.23 -2.95 0.10
N MET A 53 3.32 -3.43 1.34
CA MET A 53 3.97 -2.72 2.44
C MET A 53 5.45 -2.53 2.16
N ARG A 54 6.18 -3.61 1.84
CA ARG A 54 7.59 -3.54 1.47
C ARG A 54 7.80 -2.50 0.39
N ASP A 55 7.03 -2.54 -0.69
CA ASP A 55 7.17 -1.56 -1.76
C ASP A 55 6.96 -0.12 -1.27
N PHE A 56 5.99 0.09 -0.39
CA PHE A 56 5.70 1.37 0.24
C PHE A 56 6.85 1.89 1.13
N PHE A 57 7.54 1.00 1.86
CA PHE A 57 8.66 1.33 2.76
C PHE A 57 10.02 1.39 2.05
N TYR A 58 10.23 0.54 1.05
CA TYR A 58 11.53 0.32 0.40
C TYR A 58 11.79 1.31 -0.74
N CYS A 59 10.75 1.98 -1.26
CA CYS A 59 10.91 2.91 -2.39
C CYS A 59 11.71 4.17 -2.03
N GLY A 60 12.10 4.37 -0.75
CA GLY A 60 12.81 5.58 -0.31
C GLY A 60 11.97 6.86 -0.47
N GLN A 61 10.72 6.73 -0.92
CA GLN A 61 9.78 7.82 -1.07
C GLN A 61 9.16 8.10 0.28
N THR A 62 9.39 9.31 0.78
CA THR A 62 8.83 9.75 2.04
C THR A 62 7.30 9.71 1.99
N PHE A 63 6.68 9.16 3.05
CA PHE A 63 5.23 9.19 3.31
C PHE A 63 4.60 10.58 3.12
N GLN A 64 5.39 11.64 3.21
CA GLN A 64 4.98 13.03 3.02
C GLN A 64 4.21 13.28 1.72
N THR A 65 4.62 12.67 0.60
CA THR A 65 3.96 12.89 -0.69
C THR A 65 2.55 12.31 -0.73
N PRO A 66 2.33 10.99 -0.48
CA PRO A 66 0.99 10.45 -0.43
C PRO A 66 0.16 11.02 0.73
N MET A 67 0.77 11.37 1.86
CA MET A 67 0.08 11.97 3.02
C MET A 67 -0.45 13.38 2.76
N LYS A 68 0.18 14.14 1.85
CA LYS A 68 -0.33 15.44 1.37
C LYS A 68 -1.40 15.31 0.27
N ASN A 69 -1.61 14.11 -0.26
CA ASN A 69 -2.59 13.86 -1.32
C ASN A 69 -3.97 13.52 -0.72
N GLN A 70 -5.04 14.06 -1.31
CA GLN A 70 -6.43 13.84 -0.89
C GLN A 70 -6.87 12.35 -0.91
N PHE A 71 -6.21 11.50 -1.69
CA PHE A 71 -6.46 10.06 -1.73
C PHE A 71 -5.37 9.26 -1.02
N GLY A 72 -4.11 9.68 -1.17
CA GLY A 72 -2.96 8.95 -0.60
C GLY A 72 -2.94 8.92 0.92
N ASN A 73 -3.52 9.92 1.60
CA ASN A 73 -3.56 9.97 3.06
C ASN A 73 -4.32 8.78 3.65
N TYR A 74 -5.44 8.38 3.03
CA TYR A 74 -6.23 7.23 3.47
C TYR A 74 -5.45 5.93 3.30
N VAL A 75 -4.73 5.79 2.19
CA VAL A 75 -3.87 4.61 1.94
C VAL A 75 -2.75 4.53 2.97
N VAL A 76 -2.07 5.64 3.25
CA VAL A 76 -1.01 5.70 4.27
C VAL A 76 -1.55 5.31 5.64
N GLN A 77 -2.70 5.86 6.05
CA GLN A 77 -3.35 5.46 7.30
C GLN A 77 -3.70 3.97 7.32
N LYS A 78 -4.16 3.43 6.19
CA LYS A 78 -4.50 2.00 6.08
C LYS A 78 -3.27 1.11 6.17
N VAL A 79 -2.17 1.49 5.52
CA VAL A 79 -0.87 0.83 5.64
C VAL A 79 -0.45 0.83 7.11
N LEU A 80 -0.45 2.00 7.77
CA LEU A 80 -0.11 2.13 9.19
C LEU A 80 -1.00 1.28 10.12
N GLN A 81 -2.29 1.12 9.81
CA GLN A 81 -3.21 0.28 10.57
C GLN A 81 -3.00 -1.22 10.34
N THR A 82 -2.51 -1.60 9.16
CA THR A 82 -2.34 -3.01 8.78
C THR A 82 -0.91 -3.50 9.04
N CYS A 83 0.05 -2.58 9.15
CA CYS A 83 1.44 -2.87 9.41
C CYS A 83 1.66 -3.39 10.83
N ASP A 84 2.42 -4.48 10.94
CA ASP A 84 3.02 -4.93 12.20
C ASP A 84 3.97 -3.88 12.80
N GLU A 85 4.21 -3.98 14.11
CA GLU A 85 5.13 -3.11 14.87
C GLU A 85 6.51 -2.94 14.22
N LYS A 86 6.97 -3.95 13.46
CA LYS A 86 8.23 -3.93 12.71
C LYS A 86 8.33 -2.76 11.73
N TYR A 87 7.25 -2.48 11.01
CA TYR A 87 7.19 -1.37 10.06
C TYR A 87 6.93 -0.04 10.77
N LEU A 88 6.20 -0.04 11.90
CA LEU A 88 5.98 1.15 12.72
C LEU A 88 7.29 1.67 13.33
N ASP A 89 8.20 0.79 13.75
CA ASP A 89 9.53 1.20 14.23
C ASP A 89 10.32 1.90 13.12
N MET A 90 10.26 1.40 11.89
CA MET A 90 10.91 1.99 10.72
C MET A 90 10.36 3.39 10.39
N ILE A 91 9.07 3.64 10.64
CA ILE A 91 8.44 4.96 10.42
C ILE A 91 8.77 5.93 11.56
N ARG A 92 8.74 5.43 12.81
CA ARG A 92 9.02 6.23 14.02
C ARG A 92 10.50 6.56 14.18
N SER A 93 11.37 5.72 13.63
CA SER A 93 12.83 5.91 13.65
C SER A 93 13.36 6.19 12.24
N PRO A 94 13.30 7.44 11.75
CA PRO A 94 13.99 7.84 10.51
C PRO A 94 15.53 7.76 10.63
N SER A 95 16.07 7.35 11.79
CA SER A 95 17.48 7.48 12.18
C SER A 95 18.36 6.25 11.96
N ARG A 96 17.96 5.25 11.16
CA ARG A 96 18.75 4.01 10.95
C ARG A 96 19.08 3.67 9.49
N CYS A 97 19.18 4.67 8.62
CA CYS A 97 20.00 4.54 7.42
C CYS A 97 21.40 5.11 7.73
N THR A 98 22.30 4.25 8.19
CA THR A 98 23.76 4.45 8.09
C THR A 98 24.32 3.41 7.14
#